data_AF-A0A2E7VWB9-F1
#
_entry.id   AF-A0A2E7VWB9-F1
#
_cell.length_a   1.000
_cell.length_b   1.000
_cell.length_c   1.000
_cell.angle_alpha   90.00
_cell.angle_beta   90.00
_cell.angle_gamma   90.00
#
_symmetry.space_group_name_H-M   'P 1'
#
loop_
_entity.id
_entity.type
_entity.pdbx_description
1 polymer ?
#
loop_
_entity_poly.entity_id
_entity_poly.type
_entity_poly.pdbx_seq_one_letter_code
_entity_poly.pdbx_strand_id
1 'polypeptide(L)' 'MTNSTSNEIVKEPNKRLRTGLAIMYVGLGINLFGFASLGDFYEGVGLLVMALGVGMVTAGYIYPNTGEELTSAVEEFEEG' A
#
# COMPACT_ATOMS: atom_id res chain seq x y z
N MET A 1 -29.16 28.87 -4.70
CA MET A 1 -28.54 28.20 -5.87
C MET A 1 -27.12 27.78 -5.51
N THR A 2 -26.90 26.46 -5.52
CA THR A 2 -25.63 25.71 -5.74
C THR A 2 -24.41 26.02 -4.86
N ASN A 3 -24.42 25.52 -3.63
CA ASN A 3 -23.23 25.04 -2.94
C ASN A 3 -22.84 23.68 -3.54
N SER A 4 -22.06 23.72 -4.62
CA SER A 4 -21.56 22.53 -5.30
C SER A 4 -20.55 21.80 -4.42
N THR A 5 -21.04 20.75 -3.76
CA THR A 5 -20.41 19.44 -3.63
C THR A 5 -18.93 19.35 -3.99
N SER A 6 -18.08 19.45 -2.97
CA SER A 6 -16.77 18.79 -2.96
C SER A 6 -16.28 18.73 -1.52
N ASN A 7 -16.95 17.90 -0.71
CA ASN A 7 -16.24 17.23 0.36
C ASN A 7 -15.39 16.16 -0.34
N GLU A 8 -14.29 16.63 -0.91
CA GLU A 8 -13.20 15.80 -1.37
C GLU A 8 -12.67 15.12 -0.12
N ILE A 9 -13.23 13.95 0.19
CA ILE A 9 -12.59 12.96 1.05
C ILE A 9 -11.20 12.80 0.43
N VAL A 10 -10.21 13.48 1.00
CA VAL A 10 -8.81 13.24 0.70
C VAL A 10 -8.60 11.81 1.19
N LYS A 11 -8.89 10.84 0.32
CA LYS A 11 -8.71 9.41 0.58
C LYS A 11 -7.25 9.29 0.95
N GLU A 12 -6.99 9.19 2.26
CA GLU A 12 -5.62 9.01 2.73
C GLU A 12 -5.04 7.85 1.93
N PRO A 13 -3.84 8.01 1.34
CA PRO A 13 -3.24 6.96 0.54
C PRO A 13 -3.21 5.70 1.40
N ASN A 14 -3.98 4.68 0.98
CA ASN A 14 -4.26 3.48 1.75
C ASN A 14 -2.96 3.02 2.41
N LYS A 15 -2.93 2.99 3.75
CA LYS A 15 -1.71 2.76 4.56
C LYS A 15 -0.93 1.51 4.10
N ARG A 16 -1.64 0.53 3.52
CA ARG A 16 -1.07 -0.68 2.91
C ARG A 16 -0.23 -0.43 1.66
N LEU A 17 -0.62 0.53 0.80
CA LEU A 17 0.13 0.91 -0.41
C LEU A 17 1.47 1.54 -0.06
N ARG A 18 1.50 2.38 0.99
CA ARG A 18 2.74 2.98 1.50
C ARG A 18 3.70 1.92 2.03
N THR A 19 3.19 0.95 2.79
CA THR A 19 3.99 -0.17 3.30
C THR A 19 4.51 -1.07 2.17
N GLY A 20 3.66 -1.41 1.19
CA GLY A 20 4.07 -2.21 0.03
C GLY A 20 5.14 -1.52 -0.81
N LEU A 21 5.04 -0.20 -1.00
CA LEU A 21 6.05 0.60 -1.68
C LEU A 21 7.39 0.63 -0.92
N ALA A 22 7.36 0.77 0.40
CA ALA A 22 8.57 0.71 1.23
C ALA A 22 9.29 -0.64 1.09
N ILE A 23 8.54 -1.75 1.09
CA ILE A 23 9.10 -3.10 0.90
C ILE A 23 9.73 -3.26 -0.49
N MET A 24 9.12 -2.70 -1.54
CA MET A 24 9.74 -2.71 -2.88
C MET A 24 11.07 -1.96 -2.89
N TYR A 25 11.16 -0.78 -2.24
CA TYR A 25 12.42 -0.04 -2.15
C TYR A 25 13.49 -0.77 -1.35
N VAL A 26 13.11 -1.44 -0.25
CA VAL A 26 14.05 -2.27 0.51
C VAL A 26 14.56 -3.43 -0.33
N GLY A 27 13.68 -4.13 -1.05
CA GLY A 27 14.06 -5.21 -1.96
C GLY A 27 14.99 -4.75 -3.09
N LEU A 28 14.69 -3.59 -3.69
CA LEU A 28 15.57 -2.96 -4.68
C LEU A 28 16.95 -2.62 -4.10
N GLY A 29 17.00 -2.09 -2.89
CA GLY A 29 18.27 -1.77 -2.21
C GLY A 29 19.11 -3.01 -1.96
N ILE A 30 18.50 -4.11 -1.49
CA ILE A 30 19.20 -5.39 -1.28
C ILE A 30 19.67 -5.98 -2.60
N ASN A 31 18.85 -5.89 -3.65
CA ASN A 31 19.21 -6.39 -4.98
C ASN A 31 20.43 -5.63 -5.56
N LEU A 32 20.39 -4.30 -5.55
CA LEU A 32 21.50 -3.46 -6.02
C LEU A 32 22.76 -3.62 -5.17
N PHE A 33 22.61 -3.77 -3.85
CA PHE A 33 23.73 -4.03 -2.95
C PHE A 33 24.32 -5.43 -3.13
N GLY A 34 23.46 -6.42 -3.41
CA GLY A 34 23.82 -7.76 -3.84
C GLY A 34 24.71 -7.74 -5.07
N PHE A 35 24.25 -7.08 -6.14
CA PHE A 35 24.99 -6.88 -7.38
C PHE A 35 26.32 -6.13 -7.17
N ALA A 36 26.33 -5.11 -6.31
CA ALA A 36 27.52 -4.28 -6.11
C ALA A 36 28.61 -4.94 -5.26
N SER A 37 28.27 -5.75 -4.24
CA SER A 37 29.26 -6.14 -3.23
C SER A 37 29.08 -7.51 -2.57
N LEU A 38 27.91 -8.16 -2.62
CA LEU A 38 27.63 -9.37 -1.83
C LEU A 38 27.38 -10.65 -2.67
N GLY A 39 27.21 -10.52 -3.98
CA GLY A 39 27.03 -11.63 -4.92
C GLY A 39 25.57 -12.10 -5.09
N ASP A 40 25.40 -13.08 -5.98
CA ASP A 40 24.13 -13.52 -6.58
C ASP A 40 23.07 -13.97 -5.56
N PHE A 41 23.49 -14.48 -4.39
CA PHE A 41 22.56 -14.89 -3.34
C PHE A 41 21.73 -13.71 -2.83
N TYR A 42 22.37 -12.57 -2.57
CA TYR A 42 21.70 -11.38 -2.06
C TYR A 42 20.91 -10.66 -3.16
N GLU A 43 21.36 -10.76 -4.41
CA GLU A 43 20.58 -10.32 -5.57
C GLU A 43 19.23 -11.04 -5.62
N GLY A 44 19.22 -12.37 -5.45
CA GLY A 44 18.02 -13.19 -5.39
C GLY A 44 17.11 -12.86 -4.20
N VAL A 45 17.68 -12.63 -3.01
CA VAL A 45 16.91 -12.18 -1.83
C VAL A 45 16.24 -10.82 -2.09
N GLY A 46 16.95 -9.89 -2.73
CA GLY A 46 16.40 -8.58 -3.10
C GLY A 46 15.22 -8.69 -4.07
N LEU A 47 15.31 -9.55 -5.09
CA LEU A 47 14.21 -9.81 -6.02
C LEU A 47 13.00 -10.43 -5.33
N LEU A 48 13.22 -11.36 -4.39
CA LEU A 48 12.15 -11.97 -3.61
C LEU A 48 11.40 -10.91 -2.78
N VAL A 49 12.12 -10.06 -2.06
CA VAL A 49 11.52 -8.99 -1.25
C VAL A 49 10.77 -7.98 -2.13
N MET A 50 11.32 -7.64 -3.30
CA MET A 50 10.63 -6.76 -4.26
C MET A 50 9.31 -7.39 -4.74
N ALA A 51 9.30 -8.70 -5.05
CA ALA A 51 8.10 -9.41 -5.48
C ALA A 51 7.00 -9.41 -4.40
N LEU A 52 7.37 -9.54 -3.12
CA LEU A 52 6.44 -9.40 -1.99
C LEU A 52 5.83 -8.00 -1.92
N GLY A 53 6.64 -6.97 -2.14
CA GLY A 53 6.18 -5.58 -2.19
C GLY A 53 5.13 -5.35 -3.30
N VAL A 54 5.36 -5.91 -4.50
CA VAL A 54 4.39 -5.87 -5.61
C VAL A 54 3.09 -6.56 -5.21
N GLY A 55 3.16 -7.72 -4.55
CA GLY A 55 2.00 -8.44 -4.05
C GLY A 55 1.17 -7.63 -3.05
N MET A 56 1.81 -6.95 -2.10
CA MET A 56 1.12 -6.10 -1.11
C MET A 56 0.46 -4.87 -1.74
N VAL A 57 1.13 -4.22 -2.69
CA VAL A 57 0.55 -3.10 -3.43
C VAL A 57 -0.67 -3.59 -4.24
N THR A 58 -0.52 -4.70 -4.96
CA THR A 58 -1.60 -5.30 -5.76
C THR A 58 -2.80 -5.69 -4.89
N ALA A 59 -2.57 -6.32 -3.73
CA ALA A 59 -3.63 -6.67 -2.79
C ALA A 59 -4.31 -5.42 -2.20
N GLY A 60 -3.57 -4.33 -1.98
CA GLY A 60 -4.14 -3.05 -1.56
C GLY A 60 -5.02 -2.37 -2.62
N TYR A 61 -4.83 -2.69 -3.90
CA TYR A 61 -5.71 -2.26 -5.00
C TYR A 61 -6.92 -3.18 -5.19
N ILE A 62 -6.75 -4.51 -5.06
CA ILE A 62 -7.83 -5.51 -5.27
C ILE A 62 -8.77 -5.58 -4.07
N TYR A 63 -8.23 -5.49 -2.86
CA TYR A 63 -8.99 -5.40 -1.61
C TYR A 63 -8.81 -4.01 -1.02
N PRO A 64 -9.51 -2.99 -1.57
CA PRO A 64 -9.63 -1.73 -0.85
C PRO A 64 -10.20 -2.04 0.53
N ASN A 65 -9.67 -1.39 1.59
CA ASN A 65 -10.12 -1.59 2.98
C ASN A 65 -11.62 -1.23 3.10
N THR A 66 -12.51 -2.18 2.80
CA THR A 66 -13.97 -2.08 2.95
C THR A 66 -14.43 -2.16 4.41
N GLY A 67 -13.50 -2.14 5.37
CA GLY A 67 -13.79 -2.14 6.80
C GLY A 67 -14.09 -0.76 7.40
N GLU A 68 -13.57 0.32 6.82
CA GLU A 68 -13.82 1.69 7.33
C GLU A 68 -15.14 2.28 6.81
N GLU A 69 -15.63 1.83 5.65
CA GLU A 69 -16.92 2.26 5.10
C GLU A 69 -18.11 1.68 5.87
N LEU A 70 -17.95 0.53 6.54
CA LEU A 70 -19.02 -0.07 7.36
C LEU A 70 -19.13 0.58 8.74
N THR A 71 -18.02 0.89 9.41
CA THR A 71 -18.04 1.56 10.73
C THR A 71 -18.61 2.97 10.63
N SER A 72 -18.21 3.74 9.62
CA SER A 72 -18.75 5.09 9.41
C SER A 72 -20.24 5.07 9.05
N ALA A 73 -20.69 4.12 8.24
CA ALA A 73 -22.11 3.96 7.95
C ALA A 73 -22.92 3.50 9.18
N VAL A 74 -22.39 2.60 10.01
CA VAL A 74 -23.08 2.15 11.23
C VAL A 74 -23.17 3.26 12.27
N GLU A 75 -22.14 4.08 12.43
CA GLU A 75 -22.13 5.20 13.38
C GLU A 75 -23.13 6.30 12.97
N GLU A 76 -23.29 6.57 11.66
CA GLU A 76 -24.33 7.47 11.14
C GLU A 76 -25.76 6.88 11.27
N PHE A 77 -25.90 5.55 11.32
CA PHE A 77 -27.18 4.88 11.58
C PHE A 77 -27.53 4.78 13.08
N GLU A 78 -26.53 4.79 13.99
CA GLU A 78 -26.73 4.75 15.45
C GLU A 78 -26.93 6.15 16.08
N GLU A 79 -26.46 7.21 15.43
CA GLU A 79 -26.79 8.61 15.81
C GLU A 79 -28.19 9.06 15.34
N GLY A 80 -28.94 8.17 14.66
CA GLY A 80 -30.31 8.38 14.16
C GLY A 80 -31.42 8.16 15.19
#